data_AF-A0A9P6MS43-F1
#
_entry.id   AF-A0A9P6MS43-F1
#
_cell.length_a   1.000
_cell.length_b   1.000
_cell.length_c   1.000
_cell.angle_alpha   90.00
_cell.angle_beta   90.00
_cell.angle_gamma   90.00
#
_symmetry.space_group_name_H-M   'P 1'
#
loop_
_entity.id
_entity.type
_entity.pdbx_description
1 polymer ?
#
loop_
_entity_poly.entity_id
_entity_poly.type
_entity_poly.pdbx_seq_one_letter_code
_entity_poly.pdbx_strand_id
1 'polypeptide(L)'
;MSPDEDPTTLTDTEKSPPPFPSSPITQSSSNLNAAKATETQTHRYAAKTRENYNGHIERGKKYAAMSGPDMAGAFDSLTIMTPVVLRAFVSHKCNENGFTYKTAEGIRSAFKRYFEETFQCHGDYWKCDESGKWDGNPVFDHSFSDFMASLKNRDGRSGV
;
A
#
# COMPACT_ATOMS: atom_id res chain seq x y z
N MET A 1 5.09 69.20 62.03
CA MET A 1 5.34 68.22 63.10
C MET A 1 4.43 67.03 62.83
N SER A 2 5.00 65.92 62.37
CA SER A 2 4.42 64.56 62.40
C SER A 2 4.08 64.17 63.86
N PRO A 3 3.25 63.13 64.15
CA PRO A 3 3.23 61.86 63.40
C PRO A 3 1.91 61.04 63.33
N ASP A 4 2.05 59.93 62.61
CA ASP A 4 1.29 58.67 62.61
C ASP A 4 -0.09 58.61 61.92
N GLU A 5 -0.05 58.14 60.67
CA GLU A 5 -1.22 57.71 59.90
C GLU A 5 -1.44 56.21 60.09
N ASP A 6 -2.67 55.83 60.50
CA ASP A 6 -3.17 54.45 60.49
C ASP A 6 -3.99 54.19 59.19
N PRO A 7 -4.09 52.93 58.73
CA PRO A 7 -4.25 52.60 57.33
C PRO A 7 -5.68 52.25 56.95
N THR A 8 -6.08 52.53 55.71
CA THR A 8 -7.19 51.84 55.04
C THR A 8 -6.93 51.83 53.55
N THR A 9 -6.63 50.65 53.00
CA THR A 9 -6.70 50.45 51.54
C THR A 9 -7.23 49.06 51.26
N LEU A 10 -8.47 49.06 50.76
CA LEU A 10 -9.14 47.97 50.06
C LEU A 10 -8.25 47.48 48.93
N THR A 11 -7.99 46.18 48.86
CA THR A 11 -7.54 45.55 47.60
C THR A 11 -8.34 44.30 47.30
N ASP A 12 -8.65 44.26 46.01
CA ASP A 12 -9.49 43.37 45.25
C ASP A 12 -9.03 41.91 45.29
N THR A 13 -9.99 41.00 45.18
CA THR A 13 -9.75 39.56 45.09
C THR A 13 -9.31 39.22 43.67
N GLU A 14 -8.01 39.26 43.40
CA GLU A 14 -7.44 38.70 42.16
C GLU A 14 -6.79 37.33 42.44
N LYS A 15 -7.47 36.29 41.97
CA LYS A 15 -7.09 34.88 42.08
C LYS A 15 -5.90 34.60 41.15
N SER A 16 -4.71 34.57 41.72
CA SER A 16 -3.47 34.17 41.02
C SER A 16 -3.53 32.69 40.57
N PRO A 17 -3.13 32.36 39.33
CA PRO A 17 -3.15 31.00 38.79
C PRO A 17 -1.97 30.14 39.32
N PRO A 18 -2.13 28.80 39.39
CA PRO A 18 -1.05 27.92 39.82
C PRO A 18 0.11 27.88 38.81
N PRO A 19 1.34 27.58 39.26
CA PRO A 19 2.53 27.56 38.41
C PRO A 19 2.45 26.43 37.37
N PHE A 20 2.84 26.75 36.14
CA PHE A 20 3.01 25.78 35.05
C PHE A 20 4.06 24.73 35.41
N PRO A 21 3.76 23.42 35.32
CA PRO A 21 4.79 22.42 35.12
C PRO A 21 5.21 22.42 33.64
N SER A 22 6.50 22.69 33.41
CA SER A 22 7.17 22.62 32.12
C SER A 22 6.90 21.30 31.41
N SER A 23 6.48 21.36 30.14
CA SER A 23 6.49 20.20 29.24
C SER A 23 7.90 19.63 29.10
N PRO A 24 8.01 18.30 28.94
CA PRO A 24 8.88 17.77 27.91
C PRO A 24 8.08 17.15 26.76
N ILE A 25 8.55 17.49 25.58
CA ILE A 25 8.19 17.04 24.25
C ILE A 25 8.46 15.53 24.08
N THR A 26 7.51 14.85 23.42
CA THR A 26 7.63 13.62 22.61
C THR A 26 8.14 12.33 23.27
N GLN A 27 7.32 11.26 23.22
CA GLN A 27 7.66 9.94 22.61
C GLN A 27 6.58 8.89 22.90
N SER A 28 5.82 8.46 21.88
CA SER A 28 5.44 7.04 21.69
C SER A 28 4.71 6.79 20.37
N SER A 29 5.25 7.31 19.27
CA SER A 29 4.91 6.81 17.93
C SER A 29 5.61 5.48 17.61
N SER A 30 6.58 5.07 18.43
CA SER A 30 7.36 3.84 18.30
C SER A 30 6.56 2.57 18.59
N ASN A 31 5.61 2.61 19.53
CA ASN A 31 4.86 1.41 19.94
C ASN A 31 3.78 0.99 18.91
N LEU A 32 3.16 1.94 18.21
CA LEU A 32 2.18 1.64 17.15
C LEU A 32 2.83 1.02 15.89
N ASN A 33 4.06 1.44 15.58
CA ASN A 33 4.81 0.91 14.43
C ASN A 33 5.34 -0.50 14.71
N ALA A 34 5.78 -0.78 15.95
CA ALA A 34 6.22 -2.11 16.35
C ALA A 34 5.08 -3.14 16.34
N ALA A 35 3.89 -2.78 16.85
CA ALA A 35 2.70 -3.64 16.84
C ALA A 35 2.19 -3.91 15.41
N LYS A 36 2.19 -2.90 14.53
CA LYS A 36 1.89 -3.11 13.11
C LYS A 36 2.93 -3.98 12.41
N ALA A 37 4.22 -3.82 12.76
CA ALA A 37 5.29 -4.61 12.17
C ALA A 37 5.22 -6.09 12.59
N THR A 38 4.91 -6.39 13.86
CA THR A 38 4.72 -7.76 14.34
C THR A 38 3.48 -8.42 13.75
N GLU A 39 2.35 -7.70 13.65
CA GLU A 39 1.14 -8.18 12.98
C GLU A 39 1.41 -8.49 11.49
N THR A 40 2.11 -7.58 10.80
CA THR A 40 2.56 -7.75 9.41
C THR A 40 3.49 -8.95 9.25
N GLN A 41 4.33 -9.26 10.25
CA GLN A 41 5.25 -10.39 10.24
C GLN A 41 4.55 -11.73 10.50
N THR A 42 3.54 -11.78 11.38
CA THR A 42 2.69 -12.97 11.56
C THR A 42 1.79 -13.25 10.33
N HIS A 43 1.32 -12.21 9.64
CA HIS A 43 0.60 -12.36 8.37
C HIS A 43 1.49 -12.76 7.19
N ARG A 44 2.81 -12.50 7.28
CA ARG A 44 3.80 -12.91 6.27
C ARG A 44 3.84 -14.43 6.06
N TYR A 45 3.39 -15.19 7.05
CA TYR A 45 3.31 -16.66 7.08
C TYR A 45 1.88 -17.21 7.26
N ALA A 46 0.85 -16.35 7.26
CA ALA A 46 -0.52 -16.85 7.35
C ALA A 46 -0.83 -17.69 6.10
N ALA A 47 -0.96 -19.01 6.26
CA ALA A 47 -1.21 -19.95 5.18
C ALA A 47 -2.35 -19.49 4.26
N LYS A 48 -3.39 -18.90 4.86
CA LYS A 48 -4.55 -18.31 4.17
C LYS A 48 -4.18 -17.20 3.17
N THR A 49 -3.20 -16.35 3.48
CA THR A 49 -2.74 -15.31 2.55
C THR A 49 -2.01 -15.93 1.36
N ARG A 50 -1.18 -16.96 1.62
CA ARG A 50 -0.46 -17.68 0.57
C ARG A 50 -1.42 -18.45 -0.35
N GLU A 51 -2.40 -19.13 0.22
CA GLU A 51 -3.47 -19.80 -0.53
C GLU A 51 -4.25 -18.82 -1.39
N ASN A 52 -4.62 -17.65 -0.83
CA ASN A 52 -5.32 -16.64 -1.60
C ASN A 52 -4.46 -16.07 -2.75
N TYR A 53 -3.17 -15.85 -2.50
CA TYR A 53 -2.22 -15.39 -3.53
C TYR A 53 -2.09 -16.44 -4.64
N ASN A 54 -1.86 -17.70 -4.29
CA ASN A 54 -1.81 -18.80 -5.26
C ASN A 54 -3.09 -18.86 -6.08
N GLY A 55 -4.26 -18.67 -5.45
CA GLY A 55 -5.53 -18.60 -6.17
C GLY A 55 -5.59 -17.46 -7.20
N HIS A 56 -4.97 -16.30 -6.94
CA HIS A 56 -4.86 -15.23 -7.93
C HIS A 56 -3.90 -15.59 -9.06
N ILE A 57 -2.75 -16.21 -8.75
CA ILE A 57 -1.75 -16.62 -9.75
C ILE A 57 -2.35 -17.67 -10.70
N GLU A 58 -2.92 -18.75 -10.17
CA GLU A 58 -3.51 -19.83 -10.97
C GLU A 58 -4.62 -19.33 -11.90
N ARG A 59 -5.50 -18.44 -11.40
CA ARG A 59 -6.54 -17.82 -12.23
C ARG A 59 -5.97 -16.90 -13.30
N GLY A 60 -4.89 -16.18 -12.99
CA GLY A 60 -4.20 -15.34 -13.97
C GLY A 60 -3.52 -16.17 -15.05
N LYS A 61 -2.82 -17.25 -14.70
CA LYS A 61 -2.24 -18.20 -15.67
C LYS A 61 -3.30 -18.84 -16.56
N LYS A 62 -4.41 -19.29 -15.97
CA LYS A 62 -5.54 -19.81 -16.75
C LYS A 62 -6.10 -18.77 -17.71
N TYR A 63 -6.27 -17.52 -17.25
CA TYR A 63 -6.70 -16.41 -18.11
C TYR A 63 -5.74 -16.19 -19.28
N ALA A 64 -4.43 -16.17 -19.02
CA ALA A 64 -3.39 -16.04 -20.02
C ALA A 64 -3.45 -17.15 -21.07
N ALA A 65 -3.58 -18.41 -20.63
CA ALA A 65 -3.72 -19.57 -21.52
C ALA A 65 -4.97 -19.51 -22.41
N MET A 66 -6.08 -18.95 -21.91
CA MET A 66 -7.31 -18.77 -22.69
C MET A 66 -7.26 -17.55 -23.63
N SER A 67 -6.33 -16.62 -23.41
CA SER A 67 -6.25 -15.37 -24.19
C SER A 67 -5.52 -15.52 -25.53
N GLY A 68 -4.89 -16.68 -25.78
CA GLY A 68 -4.21 -17.00 -27.03
C GLY A 68 -2.80 -17.56 -26.82
N PRO A 69 -2.21 -18.16 -27.87
CA PRO A 69 -0.91 -18.81 -27.78
C PRO A 69 0.20 -17.84 -27.37
N ASP A 70 0.17 -16.59 -27.87
CA ASP A 70 1.18 -15.57 -27.57
C ASP A 70 1.15 -15.10 -26.10
N MET A 71 0.04 -15.33 -25.40
CA MET A 71 -0.15 -14.92 -24.01
C MET A 71 -0.02 -16.07 -23.02
N ALA A 72 -0.17 -17.32 -23.47
CA ALA A 72 -0.27 -18.50 -22.61
C ALA A 72 0.92 -18.69 -21.66
N GLY A 73 2.12 -18.27 -22.06
CA GLY A 73 3.33 -18.34 -21.25
C GLY A 73 3.74 -17.03 -20.56
N ALA A 74 2.94 -15.97 -20.63
CA ALA A 74 3.35 -14.63 -20.20
C ALA A 74 3.69 -14.51 -18.70
N PHE A 75 3.25 -15.46 -17.87
CA PHE A 75 3.60 -15.53 -16.44
C PHE A 75 4.61 -16.62 -16.10
N ASP A 76 4.95 -17.48 -17.05
CA ASP A 76 5.95 -18.56 -16.90
C ASP A 76 7.30 -18.16 -17.52
N SER A 77 7.29 -17.22 -18.46
CA SER A 77 8.47 -16.54 -18.99
C SER A 77 8.20 -15.04 -19.04
N LEU A 78 9.08 -14.27 -18.40
CA LEU A 78 8.95 -12.82 -18.35
C LEU A 78 9.25 -12.21 -19.72
N THR A 79 8.24 -11.57 -20.31
CA THR A 79 8.30 -10.97 -21.64
C THR A 79 7.65 -9.59 -21.63
N ILE A 80 7.71 -8.88 -22.75
CA ILE A 80 6.95 -7.63 -22.95
C ILE A 80 5.43 -7.82 -22.73
N MET A 81 4.92 -9.04 -22.92
CA MET A 81 3.50 -9.34 -22.76
C MET A 81 3.10 -9.51 -21.30
N THR A 82 4.02 -9.80 -20.39
CA THR A 82 3.71 -10.04 -18.96
C THR A 82 2.89 -8.92 -18.32
N PRO A 83 3.28 -7.63 -18.37
CA PRO A 83 2.46 -6.56 -17.82
C PRO A 83 1.13 -6.36 -18.58
N VAL A 84 1.11 -6.59 -19.90
CA VAL A 84 -0.09 -6.48 -20.74
C VAL A 84 -1.14 -7.50 -20.32
N VAL A 85 -0.75 -8.77 -20.17
CA VAL A 85 -1.63 -9.86 -19.75
C VAL A 85 -2.08 -9.66 -18.30
N LEU A 86 -1.21 -9.17 -17.41
CA LEU A 86 -1.59 -8.83 -16.04
C LEU A 86 -2.65 -7.72 -16.00
N ARG A 87 -2.47 -6.66 -16.80
CA ARG A 87 -3.46 -5.58 -16.94
C ARG A 87 -4.79 -6.12 -17.46
N ALA A 88 -4.76 -6.93 -18.51
CA ALA A 88 -5.95 -7.53 -19.10
C ALA A 88 -6.70 -8.41 -18.08
N PHE A 89 -5.98 -9.23 -17.32
CA PHE A 89 -6.57 -10.05 -16.26
C PHE A 89 -7.23 -9.22 -15.17
N VAL A 90 -6.55 -8.19 -14.66
CA VAL A 90 -7.13 -7.29 -13.64
C VAL A 90 -8.33 -6.53 -14.20
N SER A 91 -8.27 -6.07 -15.46
CA SER A 91 -9.40 -5.44 -16.15
C SER A 91 -10.61 -6.38 -16.24
N HIS A 92 -10.41 -7.63 -16.67
CA HIS A 92 -11.47 -8.63 -16.71
C HIS A 92 -12.10 -8.88 -15.32
N LYS A 93 -11.28 -8.93 -14.26
CA LYS A 93 -11.79 -9.05 -12.88
C LYS A 93 -12.57 -7.80 -12.44
N CYS A 94 -12.07 -6.60 -12.68
CA CYS A 94 -12.64 -5.38 -12.11
C CYS A 94 -13.72 -4.71 -12.97
N ASN A 95 -13.78 -5.00 -14.27
CA ASN A 95 -14.76 -4.42 -15.19
C ASN A 95 -15.88 -5.41 -15.49
N GLU A 96 -15.54 -6.63 -15.87
CA GLU A 96 -16.55 -7.62 -16.29
C GLU A 96 -17.17 -8.34 -15.09
N ASN A 97 -16.38 -8.66 -14.07
CA ASN A 97 -16.88 -9.32 -12.86
C ASN A 97 -17.25 -8.34 -11.72
N GLY A 98 -17.14 -7.03 -11.95
CA GLY A 98 -17.56 -6.00 -11.00
C GLY A 98 -16.75 -5.91 -9.70
N PHE A 99 -15.53 -6.47 -9.65
CA PHE A 99 -14.70 -6.41 -8.44
C PHE A 99 -14.06 -5.02 -8.23
N THR A 100 -13.87 -4.65 -6.96
CA THR A 100 -13.29 -3.37 -6.53
C THR A 100 -11.76 -3.31 -6.68
N TYR A 101 -11.21 -2.10 -6.57
CA TYR A 101 -9.77 -1.81 -6.49
C TYR A 101 -9.07 -2.64 -5.41
N LYS A 102 -9.74 -2.99 -4.31
CA LYS A 102 -9.17 -3.89 -3.28
C LYS A 102 -8.79 -5.26 -3.87
N THR A 103 -9.59 -5.79 -4.80
CA THR A 103 -9.27 -7.04 -5.50
C THR A 103 -8.10 -6.84 -6.45
N ALA A 104 -8.06 -5.72 -7.19
CA ALA A 104 -6.94 -5.38 -8.06
C ALA A 104 -5.62 -5.30 -7.28
N GLU A 105 -5.63 -4.66 -6.10
CA GLU A 105 -4.47 -4.53 -5.23
C GLU A 105 -4.02 -5.89 -4.66
N GLY A 106 -4.98 -6.76 -4.33
CA GLY A 106 -4.70 -8.15 -3.94
C GLY A 106 -4.02 -8.94 -5.06
N ILE A 107 -4.50 -8.83 -6.30
CA ILE A 107 -3.88 -9.45 -7.48
C ILE A 107 -2.46 -8.90 -7.69
N ARG A 108 -2.30 -7.56 -7.70
CA ARG A 108 -0.98 -6.92 -7.85
C ARG A 108 0.01 -7.40 -6.79
N SER A 109 -0.42 -7.50 -5.54
CA SER A 109 0.44 -7.96 -4.43
C SER A 109 0.81 -9.43 -4.56
N ALA A 110 -0.13 -10.28 -4.99
CA ALA A 110 0.14 -11.69 -5.27
C ALA A 110 1.16 -11.86 -6.40
N PHE A 111 0.97 -11.16 -7.52
CA PHE A 111 1.88 -11.23 -8.66
C PHE A 111 3.25 -10.61 -8.36
N LYS A 112 3.30 -9.51 -7.59
CA LYS A 112 4.57 -8.91 -7.13
C LYS A 112 5.42 -9.98 -6.44
N ARG A 113 4.83 -10.65 -5.45
CA ARG A 113 5.49 -11.72 -4.69
C ARG A 113 5.85 -12.93 -5.55
N TYR A 114 4.94 -13.36 -6.43
CA TYR A 114 5.19 -14.47 -7.34
C TYR A 114 6.42 -14.21 -8.23
N PHE A 115 6.56 -13.01 -8.79
CA PHE A 115 7.71 -12.67 -9.62
C PHE A 115 9.01 -12.54 -8.81
N GLU A 116 8.94 -12.00 -7.59
CA GLU A 116 10.08 -11.97 -6.65
C GLU A 116 10.56 -13.39 -6.31
N GLU A 117 9.65 -14.32 -6.02
CA GLU A 117 9.99 -15.69 -5.61
C GLU A 117 10.40 -16.59 -6.78
N THR A 118 9.78 -16.44 -7.95
CA THR A 118 9.97 -17.36 -9.09
C THR A 118 11.08 -16.91 -10.03
N PHE A 119 11.19 -15.60 -10.26
CA PHE A 119 12.12 -15.02 -11.25
C PHE A 119 13.17 -14.10 -10.64
N GLN A 120 13.18 -13.96 -9.31
CA GLN A 120 14.09 -13.07 -8.58
C GLN A 120 13.99 -11.61 -9.07
N CYS A 121 12.78 -11.20 -9.47
CA CYS A 121 12.50 -9.83 -9.84
C CYS A 121 12.64 -8.93 -8.60
N HIS A 122 13.50 -7.92 -8.66
CA HIS A 122 13.72 -6.98 -7.57
C HIS A 122 13.52 -5.54 -8.02
N GLY A 123 13.24 -4.65 -7.07
CA GLY A 123 13.06 -3.23 -7.30
C GLY A 123 11.64 -2.84 -7.74
N ASP A 124 11.41 -1.53 -7.78
CA ASP A 124 10.12 -0.93 -8.09
C ASP A 124 10.12 -0.33 -9.51
N TYR A 125 10.60 -1.09 -10.49
CA TYR A 125 10.65 -0.72 -11.91
C TYR A 125 10.43 -1.93 -12.81
N TRP A 126 10.15 -1.69 -14.10
CA TRP A 126 10.12 -2.69 -15.16
C TRP A 126 10.73 -2.09 -16.42
N LYS A 127 11.85 -2.62 -16.91
CA LYS A 127 12.56 -2.08 -18.08
C LYS A 127 13.22 -3.17 -18.89
N CYS A 128 13.36 -2.93 -20.19
CA CYS A 128 14.23 -3.72 -21.05
C CYS A 128 15.60 -3.06 -21.07
N ASP A 129 16.65 -3.84 -20.83
CA ASP A 129 18.02 -3.38 -21.01
C ASP A 129 18.42 -3.34 -22.49
N GLU A 130 19.61 -2.80 -22.76
CA GLU A 130 20.17 -2.69 -24.11
C GLU A 130 20.44 -4.04 -24.78
N SER A 131 20.53 -5.12 -23.99
CA SER A 131 20.71 -6.49 -24.49
C SER A 131 19.38 -7.17 -24.86
N GLY A 132 18.26 -6.49 -24.67
CA GLY A 132 16.92 -7.05 -24.90
C GLY A 132 16.39 -7.87 -23.73
N LYS A 133 17.08 -7.88 -22.59
CA LYS A 133 16.68 -8.62 -21.39
C LYS A 133 15.83 -7.71 -20.50
N TRP A 134 14.73 -8.27 -20.02
CA TRP A 134 13.86 -7.58 -19.09
C TRP A 134 14.38 -7.67 -17.64
N ASP A 135 14.35 -6.54 -16.94
CA ASP A 135 14.82 -6.36 -15.58
C ASP A 135 13.76 -5.61 -14.74
N GLY A 136 13.74 -5.92 -13.44
CA GLY A 136 12.75 -5.44 -12.49
C GLY A 136 11.51 -6.35 -12.39
N ASN A 137 10.44 -5.82 -11.80
CA ASN A 137 9.20 -6.56 -11.55
C ASN A 137 8.04 -6.01 -12.43
N PRO A 138 7.38 -6.85 -13.25
CA PRO A 138 6.34 -6.42 -14.20
C PRO A 138 5.17 -5.63 -13.59
N VAL A 139 4.92 -5.78 -12.28
CA VAL A 139 3.87 -5.01 -11.58
C VAL A 139 4.15 -3.51 -11.47
N PHE A 140 5.36 -3.08 -11.86
CA PHE A 140 5.78 -1.67 -11.93
C PHE A 140 5.89 -1.15 -13.36
N ASP A 141 5.37 -1.89 -14.34
CA ASP A 141 5.15 -1.34 -15.67
C ASP A 141 4.31 -0.05 -15.59
N HIS A 142 4.67 0.94 -16.40
CA HIS A 142 4.02 2.26 -16.36
C HIS A 142 2.54 2.16 -16.74
N SER A 143 2.23 1.42 -17.80
CA SER A 143 0.85 1.26 -18.28
C SER A 143 -0.02 0.49 -17.29
N PHE A 144 0.55 -0.46 -16.57
CA PHE A 144 -0.14 -1.17 -15.50
C PHE A 144 -0.34 -0.28 -14.28
N SER A 145 0.65 0.53 -13.91
CA SER A 145 0.58 1.46 -12.78
C SER A 145 -0.48 2.54 -12.99
N ASP A 146 -0.54 3.14 -14.19
CA ASP A 146 -1.56 4.12 -14.57
C ASP A 146 -2.97 3.51 -14.53
N PHE A 147 -3.10 2.28 -15.01
CA PHE A 147 -4.36 1.55 -14.95
C PHE A 147 -4.81 1.31 -13.50
N MET A 148 -3.91 0.87 -12.62
CA MET A 148 -4.20 0.68 -11.20
C MET A 148 -4.64 1.99 -10.52
N ALA A 149 -3.98 3.12 -10.85
CA ALA A 149 -4.38 4.43 -10.37
C ALA A 149 -5.78 4.82 -10.86
N SER A 150 -6.12 4.52 -12.11
CA SER A 150 -7.45 4.75 -12.66
C SER A 150 -8.54 3.96 -11.92
N LEU A 151 -8.28 2.69 -11.57
CA LEU A 151 -9.19 1.86 -10.78
C LEU A 151 -9.40 2.44 -9.38
N LYS A 152 -8.33 2.89 -8.72
CA LYS A 152 -8.40 3.53 -7.41
C LYS A 152 -9.30 4.78 -7.44
N ASN A 153 -9.11 5.62 -8.46
CA ASN A 153 -9.90 6.83 -8.65
C ASN A 153 -11.36 6.55 -9.00
N ARG A 154 -11.64 5.45 -9.70
CA ARG A 154 -13.02 5.01 -9.98
C ARG A 154 -13.72 4.58 -8.69
N ASP A 155 -13.10 3.70 -7.92
CA ASP A 155 -13.68 3.20 -6.68
C ASP A 155 -13.87 4.29 -5.63
N GLY A 156 -12.94 5.24 -5.52
CA GLY A 156 -13.08 6.39 -4.64
C GLY A 156 -14.23 7.34 -5.02
N ARG A 157 -14.59 7.40 -6.32
CA ARG A 157 -15.76 8.15 -6.80
C ARG A 157 -17.07 7.39 -6.60
N SER A 158 -17.01 6.06 -6.61
CA SER A 158 -18.15 5.17 -6.35
C SER A 158 -18.48 5.02 -4.86
N GLY A 159 -17.94 5.87 -3.98
CA GLY A 159 -18.30 5.95 -2.56
C GLY A 159 -19.71 6.51 -2.35
N VAL A 160 -20.73 5.75 -2.78
CA VAL A 160 -22.16 5.97 -2.52
C VAL A 160 -22.68 4.80 -1.71
#